data_AF-A0A946W5H9-F1
#
_entry.id   AF-A0A946W5H9-F1
#
_cell.length_a   1.000
_cell.length_b   1.000
_cell.length_c   1.000
_cell.angle_alpha   90.00
_cell.angle_beta   90.00
_cell.angle_gamma   90.00
#
_symmetry.space_group_name_H-M   'P 1'
#
loop_
_entity.id
_entity.type
_entity.pdbx_description
1 polymer ?
#
loop_
_entity_poly.entity_id
_entity_poly.type
_entity_poly.pdbx_seq_one_letter_code
_entity_poly.pdbx_strand_id
1 'polypeptide(L)'
;MEKRILIILFLVVNFAFSCSKDTDLPDNDLILEDPAEKHETWTGLQIVMFTPSNIELPADYKERMKEAINYTEWFFKKWLNHWGYSCEDPLKIKRDEDGYPILWRVKGEHTAASGEYNELGYASKEVIPKAIDQFGISEENQTWCIISYPGPPSQAFRGGGNFRGGTSSANFTSNTGELIKPGDVNLATGAAAEFKLKAIIHELTHALGIAHIGPLTNDNFGNSLMGPTNNAYHGKYPDDNRVYLTKASAAILWKHPLFEGNFNEVNTTPSVQIANFQASFDSEKNTIQISGKLSSESSAHSVIAVNESNADKSEYWRKTFTGDVAEDGTFNCEISELSESSGKLIITFCFNNGAISGVSGKFGITKGVVKSYQFKNDTYSFN
;
A
#
# COMPACT_ATOMS: atom_id res chain seq x y z
N MET A 1 -38.63 83.00 -20.71
CA MET A 1 -38.97 82.60 -19.33
C MET A 1 -38.30 81.27 -19.06
N GLU A 2 -37.67 81.17 -17.92
CA GLU A 2 -36.70 80.15 -17.50
C GLU A 2 -37.23 78.71 -17.58
N LYS A 3 -36.38 77.74 -17.96
CA LYS A 3 -35.70 76.81 -17.03
C LYS A 3 -34.93 75.71 -17.78
N ARG A 4 -33.76 75.39 -17.22
CA ARG A 4 -32.84 74.29 -17.55
C ARG A 4 -33.37 72.95 -17.02
N ILE A 5 -32.84 71.84 -17.57
CA ILE A 5 -32.46 70.53 -16.96
C ILE A 5 -32.41 69.51 -18.12
N LEU A 6 -31.24 69.15 -18.65
CA LEU A 6 -30.38 67.99 -18.32
C LEU A 6 -31.08 66.63 -18.51
N ILE A 7 -30.53 65.78 -19.40
CA ILE A 7 -30.00 64.43 -19.10
C ILE A 7 -29.65 63.70 -20.41
N ILE A 8 -28.45 63.11 -20.39
CA ILE A 8 -27.77 62.31 -21.40
C ILE A 8 -28.56 61.02 -21.66
N LEU A 9 -28.84 60.70 -22.93
CA LEU A 9 -29.47 59.44 -23.33
C LEU A 9 -28.49 58.55 -24.11
N PHE A 10 -28.46 57.30 -23.68
CA PHE A 10 -27.68 56.16 -24.09
C PHE A 10 -27.71 55.85 -25.60
N LEU A 11 -26.56 55.38 -26.11
CA LEU A 11 -26.41 54.67 -27.37
C LEU A 11 -27.18 53.33 -27.28
N VAL A 12 -28.19 53.15 -28.14
CA VAL A 12 -28.86 51.87 -28.39
C VAL A 12 -28.28 51.28 -29.66
N VAL A 13 -27.46 50.23 -29.53
CA VAL A 13 -27.12 49.35 -30.65
C VAL A 13 -28.14 48.23 -30.70
N ASN A 14 -28.92 48.22 -31.78
CA ASN A 14 -29.83 47.15 -32.14
C ASN A 14 -29.02 45.90 -32.55
N PHE A 15 -29.18 44.80 -31.83
CA PHE A 15 -29.04 43.46 -32.41
C PHE A 15 -30.41 42.78 -32.34
N ALA A 16 -30.90 42.38 -33.51
CA ALA A 16 -32.18 41.76 -33.70
C ALA A 16 -32.21 40.37 -33.05
N PHE A 17 -33.24 40.14 -32.24
CA PHE A 17 -33.71 38.82 -31.85
C PHE A 17 -34.32 38.11 -33.08
N SER A 18 -33.88 36.88 -33.34
CA SER A 18 -34.69 35.89 -34.04
C SER A 18 -34.56 34.57 -33.28
N CYS A 19 -35.62 34.21 -32.57
CA CYS A 19 -35.85 32.86 -32.07
C CYS A 19 -36.40 31.99 -33.19
N SER A 20 -35.77 30.83 -33.45
CA SER A 20 -36.50 29.65 -33.90
C SER A 20 -35.79 28.37 -33.46
N LYS A 21 -36.47 27.65 -32.54
CA LYS A 21 -36.67 26.19 -32.44
C LYS A 21 -35.48 25.24 -32.61
N ASP A 22 -35.27 24.48 -31.53
CA ASP A 22 -35.01 23.03 -31.44
C ASP A 22 -34.42 22.33 -32.67
N THR A 23 -33.16 21.94 -32.53
CA THR A 23 -32.65 20.67 -33.06
C THR A 23 -31.67 20.08 -32.05
N ASP A 24 -31.99 18.87 -31.59
CA ASP A 24 -31.15 17.99 -30.80
C ASP A 24 -29.71 17.96 -31.34
N LEU A 25 -28.75 18.28 -30.47
CA LEU A 25 -27.34 17.97 -30.70
C LEU A 25 -27.03 16.68 -29.91
N PRO A 26 -26.39 15.68 -30.53
CA PRO A 26 -26.08 14.43 -29.85
C PRO A 26 -25.04 14.69 -28.76
N ASP A 27 -25.26 14.08 -27.60
CA ASP A 27 -24.28 13.88 -26.54
C ASP A 27 -23.14 13.05 -27.14
N ASN A 28 -22.11 13.73 -27.65
CA ASN A 28 -20.94 13.08 -28.20
C ASN A 28 -19.99 12.82 -27.03
N ASP A 29 -20.27 11.74 -26.29
CA ASP A 29 -19.27 11.06 -25.48
C ASP A 29 -18.08 10.77 -26.41
N LEU A 30 -17.04 11.59 -26.30
CA LEU A 30 -15.78 11.38 -26.98
C LEU A 30 -15.15 10.11 -26.38
N ILE A 31 -15.53 8.97 -26.94
CA ILE A 31 -14.71 7.77 -26.94
C ILE A 31 -13.49 8.13 -27.78
N LEU A 32 -12.39 8.47 -27.11
CA LEU A 32 -11.07 8.45 -27.72
C LEU A 32 -10.76 6.99 -28.06
N GLU A 33 -11.09 6.58 -29.30
CA GLU A 33 -10.43 5.45 -29.92
C GLU A 33 -9.00 5.90 -30.26
N ASP A 34 -8.05 5.54 -29.39
CA ASP A 34 -6.63 5.74 -29.66
C ASP A 34 -6.17 4.68 -30.68
N PRO A 35 -5.36 5.02 -31.71
CA PRO A 35 -4.85 4.04 -32.64
C PRO A 35 -3.97 3.04 -31.88
N ALA A 36 -4.01 1.78 -32.30
CA ALA A 36 -3.16 0.71 -31.78
C ALA A 36 -1.66 1.00 -32.05
N GLU A 37 -1.08 1.90 -31.27
CA GLU A 37 0.36 2.00 -31.09
C GLU A 37 0.81 0.82 -30.23
N LYS A 38 1.97 0.25 -30.56
CA LYS A 38 2.63 -0.76 -29.74
C LYS A 38 2.75 -0.19 -28.32
N HIS A 39 1.88 -0.65 -27.41
CA HIS A 39 1.89 -0.20 -26.03
C HIS A 39 3.29 -0.46 -25.46
N GLU A 40 4.03 0.61 -25.17
CA GLU A 40 5.12 0.51 -24.22
C GLU A 40 4.52 -0.11 -22.96
N THR A 41 5.00 -1.30 -22.60
CA THR A 41 4.50 -2.05 -21.45
C THR A 41 4.89 -1.27 -20.20
N TRP A 42 3.98 -0.44 -19.70
CA TRP A 42 4.17 0.30 -18.45
C TRP A 42 4.20 -0.68 -17.27
N THR A 43 5.31 -0.68 -16.53
CA THR A 43 5.46 -1.46 -15.30
C THR A 43 5.31 -0.55 -14.09
N GLY A 44 4.10 -0.49 -13.55
CA GLY A 44 3.75 0.34 -12.39
C GLY A 44 2.50 -0.18 -11.68
N LEU A 45 2.00 0.55 -10.69
CA LEU A 45 0.79 0.14 -9.98
C LEU A 45 -0.41 0.23 -10.91
N GLN A 46 -1.13 -0.88 -11.08
CA GLN A 46 -2.35 -0.93 -11.88
C GLN A 46 -3.56 -0.60 -10.99
N ILE A 47 -4.15 0.58 -11.17
CA ILE A 47 -5.29 1.02 -10.35
C ILE A 47 -6.57 0.81 -11.16
N VAL A 48 -7.43 -0.08 -10.68
CA VAL A 48 -8.69 -0.45 -11.34
C VAL A 48 -9.87 0.08 -10.55
N MET A 49 -10.75 0.84 -11.20
CA MET A 49 -12.07 1.17 -10.68
C MET A 49 -13.07 0.16 -11.24
N PHE A 50 -13.63 -0.66 -10.36
CA PHE A 50 -14.55 -1.74 -10.73
C PHE A 50 -16.00 -1.41 -10.35
N THR A 51 -16.95 -1.66 -11.26
CA THR A 51 -18.39 -1.62 -10.96
C THR A 51 -19.13 -2.83 -11.52
N PRO A 52 -20.24 -3.26 -10.90
CA PRO A 52 -21.20 -4.16 -11.53
C PRO A 52 -21.80 -3.60 -12.83
N SER A 53 -22.34 -4.47 -13.68
CA SER A 53 -22.86 -4.12 -15.02
C SER A 53 -23.98 -3.08 -15.04
N ASN A 54 -24.71 -2.93 -13.92
CA ASN A 54 -25.83 -2.00 -13.80
C ASN A 54 -25.52 -0.78 -12.92
N ILE A 55 -24.25 -0.57 -12.57
CA ILE A 55 -23.82 0.51 -11.67
C ILE A 55 -22.81 1.42 -12.39
N GLU A 56 -23.07 2.71 -12.28
CA GLU A 56 -22.14 3.76 -12.68
C GLU A 56 -21.30 4.24 -11.49
N LEU A 57 -20.09 4.71 -11.80
CA LEU A 57 -19.23 5.31 -10.79
C LEU A 57 -19.82 6.64 -10.27
N PRO A 58 -19.59 6.98 -8.98
CA PRO A 58 -19.94 8.30 -8.45
C PRO A 58 -19.24 9.40 -9.20
N ALA A 59 -19.86 10.57 -9.37
CA ALA A 59 -19.27 11.66 -10.16
C ALA A 59 -17.91 12.17 -9.63
N ASP A 60 -17.66 12.03 -8.31
CA ASP A 60 -16.47 12.51 -7.61
C ASP A 60 -15.32 11.49 -7.54
N TYR A 61 -15.47 10.31 -8.17
CA TYR A 61 -14.50 9.23 -8.01
C TYR A 61 -13.07 9.62 -8.41
N LYS A 62 -12.91 10.42 -9.47
CA LYS A 62 -11.58 10.82 -9.96
C LYS A 62 -10.85 11.69 -8.94
N GLU A 63 -11.54 12.70 -8.41
CA GLU A 63 -11.02 13.62 -7.40
C GLU A 63 -10.66 12.86 -6.13
N ARG A 64 -11.58 12.02 -5.63
CA ARG A 64 -11.35 11.25 -4.40
C ARG A 64 -10.21 10.25 -4.55
N MET A 65 -10.09 9.61 -5.71
CA MET A 65 -8.96 8.71 -5.99
C MET A 65 -7.65 9.48 -6.14
N LYS A 66 -7.65 10.67 -6.77
CA LYS A 66 -6.45 11.52 -6.82
C LYS A 66 -5.96 11.87 -5.42
N GLU A 67 -6.86 12.28 -4.53
CA GLU A 67 -6.53 12.58 -3.13
C GLU A 67 -5.96 11.36 -2.40
N ALA A 68 -6.66 10.22 -2.45
CA ALA A 68 -6.25 8.99 -1.78
C ALA A 68 -4.89 8.48 -2.27
N ILE A 69 -4.66 8.51 -3.58
CA ILE A 69 -3.41 8.05 -4.20
C ILE A 69 -2.26 9.01 -3.90
N ASN A 70 -2.47 10.32 -4.00
CA ASN A 70 -1.44 11.31 -3.66
C ASN A 70 -1.04 11.22 -2.18
N TYR A 71 -2.01 11.00 -1.28
CA TYR A 71 -1.71 10.75 0.13
C TYR A 71 -0.91 9.46 0.30
N THR A 72 -1.27 8.39 -0.42
CA THR A 72 -0.60 7.09 -0.33
C THR A 72 0.87 7.19 -0.74
N GLU A 73 1.17 7.82 -1.88
CA GLU A 73 2.55 8.07 -2.31
C GLU A 73 3.32 8.91 -1.29
N TRP A 74 2.70 10.00 -0.80
CA TRP A 74 3.30 10.83 0.24
C TRP A 74 3.58 10.04 1.52
N PHE A 75 2.66 9.18 1.95
CA PHE A 75 2.81 8.39 3.17
C PHE A 75 4.02 7.46 3.05
N PHE A 76 4.13 6.72 1.95
CA PHE A 76 5.27 5.86 1.70
C PHE A 76 6.57 6.64 1.60
N LYS A 77 6.60 7.71 0.79
CA LYS A 77 7.76 8.59 0.63
C LYS A 77 8.23 9.16 1.97
N LYS A 78 7.31 9.68 2.79
CA LYS A 78 7.60 10.23 4.11
C LYS A 78 8.31 9.21 4.98
N TRP A 79 7.72 8.02 5.13
CA TRP A 79 8.24 7.05 6.09
C TRP A 79 9.46 6.28 5.58
N LEU A 80 9.58 6.03 4.27
CA LEU A 80 10.81 5.52 3.68
C LEU A 80 11.98 6.47 3.98
N ASN A 81 11.82 7.77 3.68
CA ASN A 81 12.84 8.78 3.95
C ASN A 81 13.12 8.95 5.46
N HIS A 82 12.09 8.87 6.30
CA HIS A 82 12.25 8.91 7.76
C HIS A 82 13.21 7.83 8.27
N TRP A 83 13.14 6.62 7.70
CA TRP A 83 14.00 5.50 8.07
C TRP A 83 15.34 5.47 7.32
N GLY A 84 15.66 6.50 6.53
CA GLY A 84 16.91 6.60 5.77
C GLY A 84 16.88 5.87 4.41
N TYR A 85 15.72 5.36 3.99
CA TYR A 85 15.54 4.72 2.69
C TYR A 85 15.03 5.75 1.68
N SER A 86 15.94 6.37 0.92
CA SER A 86 15.52 7.38 -0.06
C SER A 86 14.68 6.76 -1.18
N CYS A 87 13.48 7.32 -1.37
CA CYS A 87 12.54 6.94 -2.43
C CYS A 87 11.75 8.17 -2.86
N GLU A 88 11.97 8.63 -4.09
CA GLU A 88 11.33 9.86 -4.58
C GLU A 88 9.93 9.64 -5.17
N ASP A 89 9.73 8.47 -5.78
CA ASP A 89 8.57 8.13 -6.59
C ASP A 89 8.13 6.68 -6.27
N PRO A 90 7.47 6.46 -5.12
CA PRO A 90 6.95 5.15 -4.75
C PRO A 90 5.79 4.76 -5.66
N LEU A 91 5.53 3.45 -5.79
CA LEU A 91 4.39 2.87 -6.53
C LEU A 91 4.36 3.07 -8.06
N LYS A 92 5.15 3.99 -8.63
CA LYS A 92 5.28 4.20 -10.09
C LYS A 92 3.90 4.34 -10.74
N ILE A 93 3.15 5.35 -10.31
CA ILE A 93 1.76 5.53 -10.73
C ILE A 93 1.73 6.30 -12.06
N LYS A 94 1.06 5.71 -13.05
CA LYS A 94 0.81 6.40 -14.33
C LYS A 94 -0.19 7.53 -14.10
N ARG A 95 0.08 8.71 -14.66
CA ARG A 95 -0.78 9.90 -14.55
C ARG A 95 -1.07 10.50 -15.92
N ASP A 96 -2.19 11.20 -16.03
CA ASP A 96 -2.50 12.06 -17.19
C ASP A 96 -1.80 13.42 -17.08
N GLU A 97 -2.02 14.28 -18.08
CA GLU A 97 -1.42 15.62 -18.17
C GLU A 97 -1.84 16.55 -17.02
N ASP A 98 -3.03 16.34 -16.45
CA ASP A 98 -3.55 17.09 -15.30
C ASP A 98 -3.10 16.50 -13.95
N GLY A 99 -2.24 15.47 -14.00
CA GLY A 99 -1.67 14.79 -12.84
C GLY A 99 -2.67 13.92 -12.10
N TYR A 100 -3.80 13.55 -12.69
CA TYR A 100 -4.68 12.53 -12.13
C TYR A 100 -4.07 11.14 -12.36
N PRO A 101 -4.19 10.21 -11.39
CA PRO A 101 -3.80 8.83 -11.62
C PRO A 101 -4.67 8.24 -12.74
N ILE A 102 -4.05 7.44 -13.62
CA ILE A 102 -4.81 6.67 -14.61
C ILE A 102 -5.59 5.59 -13.84
N LEU A 103 -6.91 5.62 -14.01
CA LEU A 103 -7.85 4.69 -13.38
C LEU A 103 -8.44 3.79 -14.48
N TRP A 104 -8.05 2.52 -14.50
CA TRP A 104 -8.60 1.53 -15.42
C TRP A 104 -10.03 1.20 -15.02
N ARG A 105 -11.00 1.60 -15.85
CA ARG A 105 -12.43 1.38 -15.55
C ARG A 105 -12.87 0.04 -16.09
N VAL A 106 -13.22 -0.88 -15.20
CA VAL A 106 -13.70 -2.22 -15.58
C VAL A 106 -15.14 -2.39 -15.10
N LYS A 107 -16.00 -2.76 -16.04
CA LYS A 107 -17.40 -3.06 -15.77
C LYS A 107 -17.61 -4.58 -15.76
N GLY A 108 -18.24 -5.06 -14.70
CA GLY A 108 -18.52 -6.47 -14.53
C GLY A 108 -19.59 -6.98 -15.52
N GLU A 109 -19.72 -8.29 -15.69
CA GLU A 109 -20.77 -8.90 -16.54
C GLU A 109 -22.12 -8.94 -15.82
N HIS A 110 -22.07 -9.21 -14.52
CA HIS A 110 -23.24 -9.38 -13.68
C HIS A 110 -23.65 -8.09 -12.98
N THR A 111 -24.93 -8.03 -12.61
CA THR A 111 -25.48 -6.93 -11.82
C THR A 111 -25.06 -7.03 -10.35
N ALA A 112 -25.17 -5.94 -9.60
CA ALA A 112 -24.86 -5.95 -8.16
C ALA A 112 -25.72 -6.95 -7.36
N ALA A 113 -26.95 -7.21 -7.81
CA ALA A 113 -27.90 -8.11 -7.15
C ALA A 113 -27.65 -9.60 -7.46
N SER A 114 -26.76 -9.93 -8.40
CA SER A 114 -26.45 -11.31 -8.78
C SER A 114 -25.82 -12.14 -7.65
N GLY A 115 -25.08 -11.48 -6.76
CA GLY A 115 -24.31 -12.12 -5.71
C GLY A 115 -22.92 -12.61 -6.14
N GLU A 116 -22.60 -12.60 -7.43
CA GLU A 116 -21.32 -13.11 -7.99
C GLU A 116 -20.10 -12.39 -7.39
N TYR A 117 -20.21 -11.07 -7.16
CA TYR A 117 -19.11 -10.28 -6.59
C TYR A 117 -18.96 -10.41 -5.06
N ASN A 118 -19.83 -11.19 -4.40
CA ASN A 118 -19.64 -11.55 -2.99
C ASN A 118 -18.69 -12.75 -2.85
N GLU A 119 -18.38 -13.45 -3.94
CA GLU A 119 -17.48 -14.58 -3.93
C GLU A 119 -16.01 -14.16 -3.83
N LEU A 120 -15.22 -15.02 -3.18
CA LEU A 120 -13.77 -14.88 -3.17
C LEU A 120 -13.21 -15.05 -4.60
N GLY A 121 -12.31 -14.15 -4.98
CA GLY A 121 -11.55 -14.25 -6.22
C GLY A 121 -12.23 -13.65 -7.46
N TYR A 122 -13.33 -12.90 -7.34
CA TYR A 122 -13.91 -12.18 -8.49
C TYR A 122 -12.86 -11.27 -9.18
N ALA A 123 -11.98 -10.66 -8.39
CA ALA A 123 -10.86 -9.86 -8.87
C ALA A 123 -9.97 -10.61 -9.89
N SER A 124 -9.56 -11.83 -9.56
CA SER A 124 -8.66 -12.61 -10.41
C SER A 124 -9.40 -13.37 -11.52
N LYS A 125 -10.67 -13.73 -11.31
CA LYS A 125 -11.48 -14.45 -12.30
C LYS A 125 -11.99 -13.54 -13.42
N GLU A 126 -12.26 -12.27 -13.11
CA GLU A 126 -12.94 -11.37 -14.04
C GLU A 126 -12.25 -10.01 -14.18
N VAL A 127 -12.04 -9.29 -13.06
CA VAL A 127 -11.62 -7.89 -13.11
C VAL A 127 -10.24 -7.72 -13.76
N ILE A 128 -9.25 -8.50 -13.31
CA ILE A 128 -7.88 -8.45 -13.82
C ILE A 128 -7.81 -8.91 -15.29
N PRO A 129 -8.36 -10.09 -15.66
CA PRO A 129 -8.38 -10.51 -17.07
C PRO A 129 -9.02 -9.49 -18.00
N LYS A 130 -10.13 -8.87 -17.60
CA LYS A 130 -10.77 -7.80 -18.37
C LYS A 130 -9.91 -6.55 -18.49
N ALA A 131 -9.24 -6.15 -17.40
CA ALA A 131 -8.33 -5.00 -17.46
C ALA A 131 -7.16 -5.26 -18.43
N ILE A 132 -6.60 -6.47 -18.40
CA ILE A 132 -5.54 -6.90 -19.31
C ILE A 132 -6.01 -6.83 -20.76
N ASP A 133 -7.15 -7.44 -21.08
CA ASP A 133 -7.71 -7.48 -22.43
C ASP A 133 -8.11 -6.09 -22.94
N GLN A 134 -8.82 -5.31 -22.12
CA GLN A 134 -9.35 -4.01 -22.51
C GLN A 134 -8.26 -2.93 -22.65
N PHE A 135 -7.17 -3.01 -21.87
CA PHE A 135 -6.16 -1.94 -21.80
C PHE A 135 -4.75 -2.38 -22.24
N GLY A 136 -4.58 -3.61 -22.69
CA GLY A 136 -3.28 -4.13 -23.17
C GLY A 136 -2.20 -4.17 -22.09
N ILE A 137 -2.58 -4.43 -20.83
CA ILE A 137 -1.65 -4.49 -19.69
C ILE A 137 -0.89 -5.82 -19.70
N SER A 138 0.41 -5.82 -19.41
CA SER A 138 1.19 -7.05 -19.27
C SER A 138 0.67 -7.94 -18.13
N GLU A 139 0.64 -9.25 -18.32
CA GLU A 139 0.23 -10.19 -17.27
C GLU A 139 1.30 -10.36 -16.17
N GLU A 140 2.57 -10.15 -16.52
CA GLU A 140 3.68 -10.48 -15.64
C GLU A 140 4.05 -9.35 -14.68
N ASN A 141 4.42 -9.74 -13.47
CA ASN A 141 4.98 -8.89 -12.42
C ASN A 141 4.15 -7.65 -12.04
N GLN A 142 2.83 -7.77 -12.12
CA GLN A 142 1.91 -6.67 -11.82
C GLN A 142 1.49 -6.63 -10.36
N THR A 143 1.39 -5.41 -9.83
CA THR A 143 0.65 -5.14 -8.60
C THR A 143 -0.66 -4.45 -8.96
N TRP A 144 -1.78 -5.02 -8.52
CA TRP A 144 -3.12 -4.55 -8.80
C TRP A 144 -3.76 -3.93 -7.57
N CYS A 145 -4.25 -2.71 -7.68
CA CYS A 145 -5.10 -2.05 -6.69
C CYS A 145 -6.52 -1.90 -7.24
N ILE A 146 -7.41 -2.79 -6.82
CA ILE A 146 -8.80 -2.83 -7.27
C ILE A 146 -9.67 -2.09 -6.27
N ILE A 147 -10.39 -1.09 -6.74
CA ILE A 147 -11.29 -0.26 -5.96
C ILE A 147 -12.72 -0.43 -6.50
N SER A 148 -13.59 -1.03 -5.71
CA SER A 148 -14.92 -1.48 -6.16
C SER A 148 -16.05 -0.55 -5.69
N TYR A 149 -17.02 -0.28 -6.58
CA TYR A 149 -18.22 0.53 -6.27
C TYR A 149 -19.54 -0.06 -6.83
N PRO A 150 -20.59 -0.20 -6.00
CA PRO A 150 -20.45 -0.39 -4.56
C PRO A 150 -19.58 -1.63 -4.37
N GLY A 151 -18.65 -1.57 -3.43
CA GLY A 151 -17.87 -2.76 -3.14
C GLY A 151 -18.70 -3.81 -2.40
N PRO A 152 -18.27 -5.07 -2.38
CA PRO A 152 -19.06 -6.16 -1.80
C PRO A 152 -19.33 -5.91 -0.31
N PRO A 153 -20.56 -6.18 0.18
CA PRO A 153 -20.97 -5.93 1.56
C PRO A 153 -20.23 -6.82 2.56
N SER A 154 -19.85 -8.02 2.16
CA SER A 154 -18.90 -8.86 2.91
C SER A 154 -17.54 -8.77 2.22
N GLN A 155 -16.45 -8.77 2.99
CA GLN A 155 -15.07 -8.88 2.46
C GLN A 155 -14.55 -7.63 1.72
N ALA A 156 -14.92 -6.45 2.22
CA ALA A 156 -14.62 -5.15 1.64
C ALA A 156 -13.12 -4.81 1.46
N PHE A 157 -12.20 -5.52 2.13
CA PHE A 157 -10.77 -5.23 2.13
C PHE A 157 -9.98 -6.54 2.16
N ARG A 158 -9.12 -6.75 1.15
CA ARG A 158 -8.24 -7.91 1.01
C ARG A 158 -6.98 -7.52 0.27
N GLY A 159 -5.87 -8.13 0.62
CA GLY A 159 -4.60 -7.97 -0.07
C GLY A 159 -3.74 -9.21 0.07
N GLY A 160 -2.92 -9.46 -0.93
CA GLY A 160 -1.96 -10.56 -0.91
C GLY A 160 -1.04 -10.50 -2.10
N GLY A 161 0.23 -10.85 -1.87
CA GLY A 161 1.25 -10.78 -2.88
C GLY A 161 2.63 -11.13 -2.34
N ASN A 162 3.62 -10.80 -3.14
CA ASN A 162 5.04 -10.85 -2.79
C ASN A 162 5.77 -9.78 -3.61
N PHE A 163 7.10 -9.78 -3.56
CA PHE A 163 7.93 -8.82 -4.29
C PHE A 163 7.80 -8.87 -5.82
N ARG A 164 7.22 -9.94 -6.38
CA ARG A 164 6.93 -10.07 -7.81
C ARG A 164 5.60 -9.44 -8.19
N GLY A 165 4.77 -9.04 -7.24
CA GLY A 165 3.42 -8.52 -7.51
C GLY A 165 2.37 -9.13 -6.60
N GLY A 166 1.14 -8.71 -6.82
CA GLY A 166 0.01 -9.09 -5.98
C GLY A 166 -1.25 -8.33 -6.30
N THR A 167 -2.27 -8.54 -5.49
CA THR A 167 -3.57 -7.90 -5.66
C THR A 167 -4.06 -7.38 -4.32
N SER A 168 -4.53 -6.15 -4.31
CA SER A 168 -5.37 -5.59 -3.26
C SER A 168 -6.75 -5.27 -3.83
N SER A 169 -7.78 -5.48 -3.02
CA SER A 169 -9.15 -5.07 -3.29
C SER A 169 -9.70 -4.29 -2.11
N ALA A 170 -10.30 -3.14 -2.38
CA ALA A 170 -10.95 -2.29 -1.38
C ALA A 170 -12.27 -1.71 -1.91
N ASN A 171 -13.16 -1.34 -1.00
CA ASN A 171 -14.40 -0.66 -1.37
C ASN A 171 -14.18 0.84 -1.50
N PHE A 172 -14.63 1.43 -2.61
CA PHE A 172 -14.74 2.87 -2.74
C PHE A 172 -15.80 3.41 -1.78
N THR A 173 -15.49 4.52 -1.13
CA THR A 173 -16.45 5.27 -0.32
C THR A 173 -16.64 6.64 -0.94
N SER A 174 -17.79 6.90 -1.55
CA SER A 174 -18.13 8.24 -2.03
C SER A 174 -18.42 9.13 -0.83
N ASN A 175 -17.70 10.25 -0.71
CA ASN A 175 -18.04 11.29 0.24
C ASN A 175 -17.47 12.62 -0.27
N THR A 176 -18.34 13.59 -0.52
CA THR A 176 -17.98 14.96 -0.92
C THR A 176 -17.55 15.82 0.28
N GLY A 177 -17.06 15.18 1.35
CA GLY A 177 -16.66 15.81 2.59
C GLY A 177 -15.30 16.51 2.47
N GLU A 178 -14.58 16.57 3.58
CA GLU A 178 -13.26 17.20 3.62
C GLU A 178 -12.25 16.50 2.68
N LEU A 179 -11.37 17.32 2.10
CA LEU A 179 -10.29 16.85 1.23
C LEU A 179 -9.26 16.08 2.05
N ILE A 180 -8.78 14.96 1.50
CA ILE A 180 -7.62 14.26 2.06
C ILE A 180 -6.36 14.87 1.44
N LYS A 181 -5.56 15.59 2.25
CA LYS A 181 -4.34 16.23 1.77
C LYS A 181 -3.10 15.55 2.36
N PRO A 182 -2.05 15.31 1.56
CA PRO A 182 -0.74 14.94 2.09
C PRO A 182 -0.31 15.88 3.22
N GLY A 183 0.12 15.33 4.35
CA GLY A 183 0.56 16.13 5.50
C GLY A 183 -0.53 16.52 6.49
N ASP A 184 -1.78 16.66 6.05
CA ASP A 184 -2.93 16.90 6.91
C ASP A 184 -3.63 15.57 7.21
N VAL A 185 -4.16 15.46 8.43
CA VAL A 185 -4.92 14.33 8.96
C VAL A 185 -4.17 13.01 9.16
N ASN A 186 -4.49 12.45 10.32
CA ASN A 186 -4.04 11.15 10.76
C ASN A 186 -4.87 10.08 10.07
N LEU A 187 -4.28 8.97 9.61
CA LEU A 187 -5.03 7.86 8.99
C LEU A 187 -6.09 7.24 9.93
N ALA A 188 -6.12 7.61 11.21
CA ALA A 188 -7.12 7.21 12.20
C ALA A 188 -8.25 8.21 12.46
N THR A 189 -8.21 9.43 11.89
CA THR A 189 -9.24 10.45 12.11
C THR A 189 -9.63 11.22 10.84
N GLY A 190 -10.73 11.98 10.92
CA GLY A 190 -11.20 12.87 9.86
C GLY A 190 -11.49 12.17 8.52
N ALA A 191 -11.36 12.94 7.43
CA ALA A 191 -11.65 12.47 6.07
C ALA A 191 -10.91 11.17 5.67
N ALA A 192 -9.65 11.02 6.11
CA ALA A 192 -8.87 9.82 5.79
C ALA A 192 -9.45 8.57 6.47
N ALA A 193 -9.92 8.68 7.71
CA ALA A 193 -10.58 7.57 8.40
C ALA A 193 -11.96 7.27 7.83
N GLU A 194 -12.75 8.31 7.50
CA GLU A 194 -14.06 8.15 6.86
C GLU A 194 -13.95 7.46 5.49
N PHE A 195 -12.95 7.82 4.70
CA PHE A 195 -12.62 7.17 3.43
C PHE A 195 -11.97 5.80 3.60
N LYS A 196 -11.65 5.39 4.84
CA LYS A 196 -10.95 4.15 5.17
C LYS A 196 -9.57 4.04 4.50
N LEU A 197 -8.89 5.17 4.34
CA LEU A 197 -7.61 5.24 3.63
C LEU A 197 -6.54 4.33 4.26
N LYS A 198 -6.50 4.21 5.59
CA LYS A 198 -5.61 3.24 6.24
C LYS A 198 -5.82 1.83 5.71
N ALA A 199 -7.07 1.39 5.60
CA ALA A 199 -7.39 0.05 5.16
C ALA A 199 -6.99 -0.15 3.69
N ILE A 200 -7.23 0.84 2.82
CA ILE A 200 -6.78 0.80 1.42
C ILE A 200 -5.26 0.63 1.33
N ILE A 201 -4.50 1.46 2.05
CA ILE A 201 -3.03 1.41 2.04
C ILE A 201 -2.53 0.09 2.68
N HIS A 202 -3.20 -0.41 3.71
CA HIS A 202 -2.90 -1.69 4.37
C HIS A 202 -3.01 -2.87 3.39
N GLU A 203 -4.14 -2.99 2.68
CA GLU A 203 -4.33 -4.06 1.71
C GLU A 203 -3.37 -3.94 0.51
N LEU A 204 -3.11 -2.72 0.04
CA LEU A 204 -2.08 -2.48 -0.98
C LEU A 204 -0.71 -2.96 -0.50
N THR A 205 -0.38 -2.72 0.77
CA THR A 205 0.89 -3.14 1.35
C THR A 205 1.00 -4.67 1.49
N HIS A 206 -0.12 -5.37 1.67
CA HIS A 206 -0.15 -6.84 1.52
C HIS A 206 0.10 -7.28 0.07
N ALA A 207 -0.45 -6.58 -0.93
CA ALA A 207 -0.18 -6.86 -2.34
C ALA A 207 1.31 -6.67 -2.70
N LEU A 208 2.02 -5.84 -1.94
CA LEU A 208 3.48 -5.62 -2.02
C LEU A 208 4.29 -6.64 -1.20
N GLY A 209 3.66 -7.70 -0.68
CA GLY A 209 4.34 -8.81 -0.02
C GLY A 209 4.63 -8.65 1.46
N ILE A 210 4.08 -7.63 2.13
CA ILE A 210 4.29 -7.41 3.56
C ILE A 210 3.18 -8.08 4.37
N ALA A 211 3.57 -8.84 5.40
CA ALA A 211 2.63 -9.43 6.35
C ALA A 211 2.28 -8.46 7.50
N HIS A 212 1.39 -8.86 8.40
CA HIS A 212 1.10 -8.06 9.59
C HIS A 212 2.35 -7.85 10.45
N ILE A 213 2.57 -6.59 10.83
CA ILE A 213 3.66 -6.09 11.67
C ILE A 213 3.05 -5.04 12.61
N GLY A 214 3.09 -5.32 13.91
CA GLY A 214 2.60 -4.42 14.95
C GLY A 214 3.55 -3.25 15.24
N PRO A 215 3.05 -2.25 15.99
CA PRO A 215 3.86 -1.11 16.39
C PRO A 215 4.88 -1.51 17.46
N LEU A 216 6.05 -0.87 17.41
CA LEU A 216 6.99 -0.85 18.54
C LEU A 216 6.66 0.37 19.42
N THR A 217 6.64 0.17 20.73
CA THR A 217 6.44 1.25 21.70
C THR A 217 7.61 2.24 21.66
N ASN A 218 8.83 1.74 21.48
CA ASN A 218 10.06 2.52 21.42
C ASN A 218 10.15 3.43 20.20
N ASP A 219 9.47 3.07 19.09
CA ASP A 219 9.37 3.94 17.91
C ASP A 219 8.56 5.20 18.23
N ASN A 220 7.55 5.09 19.12
CA ASN A 220 6.68 6.19 19.53
C ASN A 220 6.03 6.96 18.35
N PHE A 221 5.63 6.25 17.30
CA PHE A 221 4.95 6.81 16.13
C PHE A 221 3.48 6.38 15.99
N GLY A 222 2.94 5.74 17.02
CA GLY A 222 1.55 5.28 17.09
C GLY A 222 1.35 3.89 16.51
N ASN A 223 0.22 3.69 15.86
CA ASN A 223 -0.16 2.44 15.24
C ASN A 223 0.66 2.18 13.97
N SER A 224 1.18 0.98 13.77
CA SER A 224 1.79 0.65 12.49
C SER A 224 0.68 0.51 11.41
N LEU A 225 1.05 0.81 10.18
CA LEU A 225 0.18 0.63 9.00
C LEU A 225 -0.28 -0.82 8.91
N MET A 226 0.65 -1.76 9.05
CA MET A 226 0.42 -3.21 9.02
C MET A 226 0.02 -3.82 10.36
N GLY A 227 -0.27 -2.98 11.34
CA GLY A 227 -0.71 -3.36 12.68
C GLY A 227 -2.23 -3.46 12.78
N PRO A 228 -2.78 -3.43 14.00
CA PRO A 228 -4.22 -3.56 14.23
C PRO A 228 -5.03 -2.46 13.53
N THR A 229 -6.34 -2.71 13.36
CA THR A 229 -7.28 -1.65 12.95
C THR A 229 -7.23 -0.46 13.92
N ASN A 230 -7.61 0.73 13.47
CA ASN A 230 -7.60 1.93 14.33
C ASN A 230 -8.44 1.73 15.60
N ASN A 231 -9.61 1.10 15.46
CA ASN A 231 -10.47 0.78 16.62
C ASN A 231 -9.78 -0.15 17.62
N ALA A 232 -9.12 -1.21 17.14
CA ALA A 232 -8.42 -2.15 18.02
C ALA A 232 -7.19 -1.49 18.68
N TYR A 233 -6.49 -0.60 17.97
CA TYR A 233 -5.40 0.18 18.54
C TYR A 233 -5.87 1.17 19.60
N HIS A 234 -6.93 1.95 19.33
CA HIS A 234 -7.51 2.89 20.29
C HIS A 234 -8.08 2.20 21.53
N GLY A 235 -8.51 0.95 21.43
CA GLY A 235 -8.87 0.14 22.60
C GLY A 235 -7.71 -0.01 23.61
N LYS A 236 -6.46 0.09 23.15
CA LYS A 236 -5.25 0.05 23.99
C LYS A 236 -4.61 1.42 24.21
N TYR A 237 -4.71 2.32 23.23
CA TYR A 237 -4.12 3.66 23.22
C TYR A 237 -5.17 4.70 22.78
N PRO A 238 -6.11 5.10 23.65
CA PRO A 238 -7.30 5.88 23.26
C PRO A 238 -7.01 7.23 22.60
N ASP A 239 -5.92 7.90 23.02
CA ASP A 239 -5.59 9.26 22.58
C ASP A 239 -4.55 9.29 21.45
N ASP A 240 -4.02 8.14 21.05
CA ASP A 240 -2.99 8.05 20.02
C ASP A 240 -3.57 7.66 18.67
N ASN A 241 -3.80 8.66 17.86
CA ASN A 241 -4.35 8.47 16.52
C ASN A 241 -3.26 8.13 15.49
N ARG A 242 -1.97 8.30 15.79
CA ARG A 242 -0.87 8.32 14.81
C ARG A 242 -0.74 6.99 14.08
N VAL A 243 -0.43 7.05 12.79
CA VAL A 243 -0.15 5.87 11.97
C VAL A 243 1.18 6.02 11.23
N TYR A 244 1.99 4.97 11.23
CA TYR A 244 3.32 4.98 10.61
C TYR A 244 3.66 3.69 9.86
N LEU A 245 4.64 3.76 8.95
CA LEU A 245 5.26 2.58 8.35
C LEU A 245 6.45 2.17 9.23
N THR A 246 6.53 0.90 9.63
CA THR A 246 7.64 0.42 10.47
C THR A 246 8.95 0.39 9.68
N LYS A 247 10.09 0.41 10.38
CA LYS A 247 11.42 0.29 9.75
C LYS A 247 11.55 -1.01 8.93
N ALA A 248 10.95 -2.11 9.40
CA ALA A 248 10.94 -3.38 8.69
C ALA A 248 10.16 -3.30 7.36
N SER A 249 8.94 -2.73 7.39
CA SER A 249 8.17 -2.52 6.15
C SER A 249 8.89 -1.57 5.19
N ALA A 250 9.53 -0.52 5.70
CA ALA A 250 10.30 0.42 4.90
C ALA A 250 11.52 -0.25 4.23
N ALA A 251 12.27 -1.07 4.97
CA ALA A 251 13.40 -1.83 4.43
C ALA A 251 12.97 -2.76 3.28
N ILE A 252 11.83 -3.45 3.46
CA ILE A 252 11.25 -4.32 2.44
C ILE A 252 10.85 -3.52 1.19
N LEU A 253 10.09 -2.45 1.37
CA LEU A 253 9.52 -1.68 0.25
C LEU A 253 10.57 -0.94 -0.54
N TRP A 254 11.65 -0.48 0.11
CA TRP A 254 12.69 0.30 -0.55
C TRP A 254 13.31 -0.39 -1.77
N LYS A 255 13.48 -1.72 -1.71
CA LYS A 255 13.97 -2.56 -2.81
C LYS A 255 12.88 -3.36 -3.51
N HIS A 256 11.62 -3.13 -3.19
CA HIS A 256 10.53 -3.74 -3.94
C HIS A 256 10.61 -3.25 -5.40
N PRO A 257 10.51 -4.14 -6.43
CA PRO A 257 10.65 -3.76 -7.83
C PRO A 257 9.78 -2.56 -8.25
N LEU A 258 8.54 -2.53 -7.76
CA LEU A 258 7.62 -1.42 -7.96
C LEU A 258 8.11 -0.08 -7.38
N PHE A 259 8.85 -0.06 -6.27
CA PHE A 259 9.34 1.18 -5.65
C PHE A 259 10.66 1.62 -6.28
N GLU A 260 11.54 0.67 -6.57
CA GLU A 260 12.81 0.94 -7.23
C GLU A 260 12.64 1.26 -8.73
N GLY A 261 11.54 0.80 -9.35
CA GLY A 261 11.35 0.86 -10.80
C GLY A 261 12.27 -0.13 -11.54
N ASN A 262 12.71 -1.18 -10.86
CA ASN A 262 13.65 -2.16 -11.38
C ASN A 262 13.11 -3.58 -11.18
N PHE A 263 12.70 -4.20 -12.28
CA PHE A 263 12.21 -5.57 -12.31
C PHE A 263 13.28 -6.58 -12.76
N ASN A 264 14.53 -6.14 -12.92
CA ASN A 264 15.63 -7.05 -13.17
C ASN A 264 15.74 -8.03 -12.01
N GLU A 265 15.95 -9.31 -12.34
CA GLU A 265 16.11 -10.37 -11.34
C GLU A 265 14.90 -10.60 -10.42
N VAL A 266 13.71 -10.06 -10.72
CA VAL A 266 12.48 -10.30 -9.94
C VAL A 266 12.11 -11.81 -9.91
N ASN A 267 12.50 -12.55 -10.94
CA ASN A 267 12.34 -14.00 -11.03
C ASN A 267 13.48 -14.79 -10.37
N THR A 268 14.58 -14.13 -10.00
CA THR A 268 15.69 -14.76 -9.30
C THR A 268 15.29 -15.06 -7.86
N THR A 269 15.62 -16.27 -7.41
CA THR A 269 15.36 -16.71 -6.04
C THR A 269 16.67 -16.71 -5.26
N PRO A 270 16.84 -15.84 -4.25
CA PRO A 270 18.05 -15.84 -3.44
C PRO A 270 18.28 -17.16 -2.73
N SER A 271 19.53 -17.60 -2.69
CA SER A 271 19.97 -18.66 -1.80
C SER A 271 20.19 -18.10 -0.39
N VAL A 272 19.88 -18.86 0.65
CA VAL A 272 20.12 -18.43 2.04
C VAL A 272 20.82 -19.53 2.81
N GLN A 273 22.03 -19.23 3.28
CA GLN A 273 22.75 -20.02 4.28
C GLN A 273 23.31 -19.09 5.35
N ILE A 274 23.13 -19.44 6.62
CA ILE A 274 23.66 -18.66 7.75
C ILE A 274 24.79 -19.46 8.41
N ALA A 275 25.98 -18.87 8.45
CA ALA A 275 27.12 -19.37 9.21
C ALA A 275 27.31 -18.56 10.49
N ASN A 276 27.93 -19.19 11.50
CA ASN A 276 28.36 -18.55 12.75
C ASN A 276 27.25 -17.75 13.46
N PHE A 277 26.01 -18.25 13.43
CA PHE A 277 24.90 -17.59 14.10
C PHE A 277 25.14 -17.54 15.61
N GLN A 278 25.00 -16.35 16.19
CA GLN A 278 25.06 -16.11 17.63
C GLN A 278 23.82 -15.35 18.07
N ALA A 279 23.34 -15.69 19.27
CA ALA A 279 22.28 -14.97 19.95
C ALA A 279 22.63 -14.87 21.44
N SER A 280 22.60 -13.66 21.99
CA SER A 280 22.94 -13.41 23.40
C SER A 280 21.98 -12.40 24.00
N PHE A 281 21.51 -12.68 25.22
CA PHE A 281 20.73 -11.74 26.00
C PHE A 281 21.64 -10.75 26.74
N ASP A 282 21.38 -9.46 26.57
CA ASP A 282 21.97 -8.36 27.32
C ASP A 282 20.97 -7.92 28.40
N SER A 283 21.24 -8.29 29.65
CA SER A 283 20.37 -7.99 30.79
C SER A 283 20.36 -6.51 31.18
N GLU A 284 21.42 -5.76 30.88
CA GLU A 284 21.48 -4.33 31.21
C GLU A 284 20.56 -3.52 30.29
N LYS A 285 20.51 -3.90 29.02
CA LYS A 285 19.62 -3.27 28.02
C LYS A 285 18.25 -3.94 27.91
N ASN A 286 18.09 -5.13 28.49
CA ASN A 286 16.95 -6.02 28.27
C ASN A 286 16.70 -6.26 26.76
N THR A 287 17.75 -6.65 26.04
CA THR A 287 17.70 -6.91 24.59
C THR A 287 18.32 -8.25 24.26
N ILE A 288 17.90 -8.84 23.15
CA ILE A 288 18.62 -9.95 22.50
C ILE A 288 19.41 -9.37 21.35
N GLN A 289 20.71 -9.65 21.33
CA GLN A 289 21.59 -9.37 20.19
C GLN A 289 21.71 -10.63 19.35
N ILE A 290 21.44 -10.54 18.05
CA ILE A 290 21.75 -11.61 17.10
C ILE A 290 22.81 -11.17 16.10
N SER A 291 23.65 -12.10 15.67
CA SER A 291 24.63 -11.88 14.62
C SER A 291 24.95 -13.16 13.86
N GLY A 292 25.60 -13.02 12.72
CA GLY A 292 26.06 -14.14 11.91
C GLY A 292 26.56 -13.67 10.55
N LYS A 293 26.76 -14.63 9.64
CA LYS A 293 27.16 -14.37 8.26
C LYS A 293 26.22 -15.04 7.28
N LEU A 294 25.56 -14.25 6.43
CA LEU A 294 24.79 -14.72 5.29
C LEU A 294 25.72 -15.09 4.14
N SER A 295 25.54 -16.28 3.58
CA SER A 295 26.07 -16.67 2.28
C SER A 295 24.92 -16.75 1.29
N SER A 296 24.99 -15.94 0.24
CA SER A 296 24.02 -15.87 -0.85
C SER A 296 24.70 -15.43 -2.13
N GLU A 297 24.17 -15.87 -3.27
CA GLU A 297 24.56 -15.34 -4.60
C GLU A 297 23.88 -13.99 -4.89
N SER A 298 22.86 -13.62 -4.11
CA SER A 298 22.15 -12.34 -4.23
C SER A 298 22.54 -11.43 -3.07
N SER A 299 22.79 -10.15 -3.34
CA SER A 299 23.12 -9.18 -2.31
C SER A 299 21.91 -8.86 -1.43
N ALA A 300 22.08 -9.00 -0.11
CA ALA A 300 21.13 -8.53 0.90
C ALA A 300 21.59 -7.21 1.51
N HIS A 301 20.64 -6.36 1.89
CA HIS A 301 20.92 -5.05 2.49
C HIS A 301 20.47 -4.97 3.96
N SER A 302 19.47 -5.78 4.36
CA SER A 302 18.94 -5.74 5.71
C SER A 302 18.57 -7.13 6.21
N VAL A 303 18.66 -7.32 7.52
CA VAL A 303 18.12 -8.48 8.23
C VAL A 303 16.90 -8.03 9.02
N ILE A 304 15.84 -8.84 8.99
CA ILE A 304 14.64 -8.65 9.80
C ILE A 304 14.53 -9.83 10.77
N ALA A 305 14.47 -9.50 12.05
CA ALA A 305 14.17 -10.43 13.13
C ALA A 305 12.73 -10.24 13.59
N VAL A 306 11.89 -11.24 13.39
CA VAL A 306 10.53 -11.29 13.96
C VAL A 306 10.60 -11.94 15.32
N ASN A 307 10.10 -11.26 16.36
CA ASN A 307 9.93 -11.84 17.68
C ASN A 307 8.50 -12.38 17.84
N GLU A 308 8.35 -13.71 17.87
CA GLU A 308 7.09 -14.37 18.19
C GLU A 308 7.17 -14.96 19.60
N SER A 309 6.84 -14.13 20.59
CA SER A 309 6.68 -14.50 21.99
C SER A 309 5.40 -15.31 22.20
N ASN A 310 5.41 -16.30 23.09
CA ASN A 310 4.21 -17.07 23.44
C ASN A 310 3.14 -16.23 24.16
N ALA A 311 3.50 -15.04 24.67
CA ALA A 311 2.55 -14.09 25.24
C ALA A 311 1.73 -13.35 24.15
N ASP A 312 2.32 -13.16 22.96
CA ASP A 312 1.69 -12.42 21.87
C ASP A 312 0.91 -13.36 20.95
N LYS A 313 -0.42 -13.23 20.96
CA LYS A 313 -1.31 -14.17 20.23
C LYS A 313 -1.78 -13.68 18.87
N SER A 314 -1.45 -12.44 18.51
CA SER A 314 -1.98 -11.78 17.31
C SER A 314 -0.87 -11.24 16.45
N GLU A 315 -0.89 -11.60 15.16
CA GLU A 315 0.07 -11.11 14.19
C GLU A 315 0.00 -9.60 13.95
N TYR A 316 -1.13 -8.97 14.24
CA TYR A 316 -1.28 -7.51 14.22
C TYR A 316 -0.43 -6.81 15.28
N TRP A 317 0.03 -7.53 16.31
CA TRP A 317 0.91 -7.02 17.36
C TRP A 317 2.31 -7.65 17.30
N ARG A 318 2.62 -8.37 16.22
CA ARG A 318 3.92 -9.00 15.99
C ARG A 318 5.01 -7.94 15.93
N LYS A 319 6.06 -8.10 16.74
CA LYS A 319 7.20 -7.18 16.77
C LYS A 319 8.27 -7.61 15.78
N THR A 320 8.80 -6.66 15.03
CA THR A 320 9.88 -6.88 14.07
C THR A 320 10.98 -5.87 14.26
N PHE A 321 12.21 -6.33 14.17
CA PHE A 321 13.41 -5.51 14.32
C PHE A 321 14.24 -5.60 13.04
N THR A 322 14.92 -4.51 12.70
CA THR A 322 15.70 -4.40 11.46
C THR A 322 17.13 -4.03 11.78
N GLY A 323 18.05 -4.84 11.28
CA GLY A 323 19.49 -4.58 11.31
C GLY A 323 20.10 -4.59 9.91
N ASP A 324 21.36 -4.24 9.85
CA ASP A 324 22.09 -4.09 8.59
C ASP A 324 22.80 -5.39 8.19
N VAL A 325 22.94 -5.60 6.87
CA VAL A 325 23.78 -6.65 6.30
C VAL A 325 24.93 -5.96 5.57
N ALA A 326 26.16 -6.23 5.99
CA ALA A 326 27.36 -5.72 5.32
C ALA A 326 27.57 -6.40 3.97
N GLU A 327 28.40 -5.81 3.11
CA GLU A 327 28.72 -6.37 1.78
C GLU A 327 29.28 -7.79 1.83
N ASP A 328 29.99 -8.15 2.89
CA ASP A 328 30.55 -9.49 3.07
C ASP A 328 29.52 -10.51 3.58
N GLY A 329 28.27 -10.08 3.85
CA GLY A 329 27.19 -10.89 4.38
C GLY A 329 27.11 -10.92 5.92
N THR A 330 28.04 -10.28 6.63
CA THR A 330 27.96 -10.16 8.09
C THR A 330 26.72 -9.33 8.48
N PHE A 331 25.94 -9.81 9.44
CA PHE A 331 24.77 -9.10 9.91
C PHE A 331 24.72 -9.04 11.44
N ASN A 332 24.01 -8.03 11.93
CA ASN A 332 23.69 -7.86 13.34
C ASN A 332 22.27 -7.27 13.47
N CYS A 333 21.55 -7.63 14.52
CA CYS A 333 20.25 -7.04 14.83
C CYS A 333 20.01 -7.07 16.34
N GLU A 334 19.57 -5.94 16.89
CA GLU A 334 19.12 -5.81 18.27
C GLU A 334 17.60 -6.04 18.33
N ILE A 335 17.15 -6.81 19.30
CA ILE A 335 15.74 -7.16 19.52
C ILE A 335 15.37 -6.66 20.92
N SER A 336 14.47 -5.68 20.97
CA SER A 336 14.03 -5.05 22.21
C SER A 336 12.57 -5.39 22.54
N GLU A 337 12.02 -4.75 23.57
CA GLU A 337 10.64 -4.91 24.02
C GLU A 337 10.19 -6.37 24.19
N LEU A 338 11.07 -7.16 24.78
CA LEU A 338 10.86 -8.58 25.04
C LEU A 338 9.72 -8.77 26.05
N SER A 339 8.89 -9.79 25.82
CA SER A 339 7.95 -10.26 26.85
C SER A 339 8.64 -11.31 27.71
N GLU A 340 8.32 -11.34 29.00
CA GLU A 340 8.69 -12.39 29.97
C GLU A 340 8.05 -13.75 29.65
N SER A 341 8.36 -14.28 28.46
CA SER A 341 7.79 -15.51 27.93
C SER A 341 8.74 -16.11 26.90
N SER A 342 8.82 -17.44 26.88
CA SER A 342 9.52 -18.17 25.83
C SER A 342 8.91 -17.90 24.45
N GLY A 343 9.65 -18.18 23.39
CA GLY A 343 9.17 -17.93 22.04
C GLY A 343 10.17 -18.35 20.98
N LYS A 344 10.11 -17.67 19.84
CA LYS A 344 11.04 -17.88 18.74
C LYS A 344 11.32 -16.59 18.00
N LEU A 345 12.54 -16.51 17.48
CA LEU A 345 12.95 -15.54 16.49
C LEU A 345 12.82 -16.15 15.09
N ILE A 346 12.29 -15.39 14.15
CA ILE A 346 12.29 -15.74 12.73
C ILE A 346 13.18 -14.74 12.01
N ILE A 347 14.29 -15.22 11.44
CA ILE A 347 15.32 -14.39 10.81
C ILE A 347 15.15 -14.46 9.29
N THR A 348 14.97 -13.31 8.67
CA THR A 348 14.84 -13.16 7.21
C THR A 348 15.75 -12.03 6.71
N PHE A 349 16.09 -12.06 5.42
CA PHE A 349 16.92 -11.05 4.78
C PHE A 349 16.14 -10.38 3.66
N CYS A 350 16.34 -9.06 3.51
CA CYS A 350 15.83 -8.27 2.40
C CYS A 350 16.93 -8.15 1.35
N PHE A 351 16.61 -8.56 0.13
CA PHE A 351 17.52 -8.61 -1.01
C PHE A 351 17.32 -7.44 -1.96
N ASN A 352 18.36 -7.09 -2.71
CA ASN A 352 18.33 -5.97 -3.65
C ASN A 352 17.37 -6.18 -4.83
N ASN A 353 16.92 -7.41 -5.11
CA ASN A 353 15.87 -7.67 -6.08
C ASN A 353 14.44 -7.61 -5.47
N GLY A 354 14.33 -7.14 -4.23
CA GLY A 354 13.09 -7.02 -3.46
C GLY A 354 12.63 -8.29 -2.76
N ALA A 355 13.29 -9.43 -2.99
CA ALA A 355 12.92 -10.67 -2.29
C ALA A 355 13.17 -10.54 -0.78
N ILE A 356 12.28 -11.18 0.00
CA ILE A 356 12.43 -11.31 1.45
C ILE A 356 12.50 -12.79 1.74
N SER A 357 13.62 -13.29 2.25
CA SER A 357 13.79 -14.72 2.47
C SER A 357 14.74 -15.01 3.61
N GLY A 358 14.42 -16.02 4.43
CA GLY A 358 15.41 -16.65 5.30
C GLY A 358 15.59 -18.14 5.03
N VAL A 359 14.89 -18.70 4.04
CA VAL A 359 15.04 -20.08 3.58
C VAL A 359 14.89 -20.08 2.07
N SER A 360 15.89 -20.62 1.35
CA SER A 360 15.90 -20.69 -0.11
C SER A 360 14.55 -21.17 -0.66
N GLY A 361 13.98 -20.41 -1.61
CA GLY A 361 12.70 -20.74 -2.24
C GLY A 361 11.45 -20.42 -1.43
N LYS A 362 11.56 -19.80 -0.25
CA LYS A 362 10.41 -19.33 0.53
C LYS A 362 10.50 -17.82 0.77
N PHE A 363 9.38 -17.13 0.64
CA PHE A 363 9.33 -15.67 0.68
C PHE A 363 8.43 -15.10 1.77
N GLY A 364 8.85 -13.97 2.34
CA GLY A 364 8.12 -13.21 3.36
C GLY A 364 8.76 -13.31 4.76
N ILE A 365 8.43 -12.35 5.62
CA ILE A 365 9.05 -12.18 6.96
C ILE A 365 8.84 -13.38 7.90
N THR A 366 7.80 -14.20 7.66
CA THR A 366 7.51 -15.39 8.46
C THR A 366 8.15 -16.67 7.88
N LYS A 367 8.87 -16.56 6.76
CA LYS A 367 9.53 -17.67 6.06
C LYS A 367 11.05 -17.65 6.28
N GLY A 368 11.45 -17.48 7.54
CA GLY A 368 12.84 -17.35 7.94
C GLY A 368 13.45 -18.57 8.63
N VAL A 369 14.74 -18.44 8.98
CA VAL A 369 15.40 -19.35 9.90
C VAL A 369 14.81 -19.14 11.29
N VAL A 370 14.34 -20.22 11.91
CA VAL A 370 13.71 -20.17 13.24
C VAL A 370 14.72 -20.49 14.33
N LYS A 371 14.77 -19.64 15.36
CA LYS A 371 15.59 -19.82 16.57
C LYS A 371 14.72 -19.69 17.80
N SER A 372 14.46 -20.82 18.47
CA SER A 372 13.68 -20.83 19.69
C SER A 372 14.49 -20.31 20.87
N TYR A 373 13.81 -19.65 21.80
CA TYR A 373 14.40 -19.21 23.06
C TYR A 373 13.48 -19.54 24.24
N GLN A 374 14.08 -19.72 25.40
CA GLN A 374 13.39 -19.94 26.66
C GLN A 374 13.58 -18.75 27.59
N PHE A 375 12.49 -18.28 28.20
CA PHE A 375 12.56 -17.30 29.28
C PHE A 375 12.48 -18.02 30.63
N LYS A 376 13.51 -17.87 31.47
CA LYS A 376 13.57 -18.45 32.81
C LYS A 376 14.48 -17.63 33.70
N ASN A 377 14.09 -17.39 34.96
CA ASN A 377 14.89 -16.64 35.93
C ASN A 377 15.40 -15.30 35.37
N ASP A 378 14.50 -14.54 34.75
CA ASP A 378 14.79 -13.22 34.16
C ASP A 378 15.89 -13.22 33.08
N THR A 379 16.12 -14.37 32.44
CA THR A 379 17.07 -14.50 31.32
C THR A 379 16.46 -15.24 30.14
N TYR A 380 16.98 -14.92 28.95
CA TYR A 380 16.62 -15.58 27.69
C TYR A 380 17.80 -16.46 27.23
N SER A 381 17.55 -17.76 27.09
CA SER A 381 18.52 -18.71 26.56
C SER A 381 18.08 -19.27 25.21
N PHE A 382 19.05 -19.53 24.33
CA PHE A 382 18.83 -20.08 22.99
C PHE A 382 19.29 -21.53 22.95
N ASN A 383 18.54 -22.38 22.25
CA ASN A 383 18.87 -23.78 22.01
C ASN A 383 19.68 -23.97 20.73
#